data_AF-A0A6I4TE90-F1
#
_entry.id   AF-A0A6I4TE90-F1
#
_cell.length_a   1.000
_cell.length_b   1.000
_cell.length_c   1.000
_cell.angle_alpha   90.00
_cell.angle_beta   90.00
_cell.angle_gamma   90.00
#
_symmetry.space_group_name_H-M   'P 1'
#
loop_
_entity.id
_entity.type
_entity.pdbx_description
1 polymer ?
#
loop_
_entity_poly.entity_id
_entity_poly.type
_entity_poly.pdbx_seq_one_letter_code
_entity_poly.pdbx_strand_id
1 'polypeptide(L)'
;MKRALLLVALLASACQGERGAGVYRETPEARQARQDAAFLAGERVGVGAIKGRLADIGIGPDRYRLVTDPDHGVELVELAGPPDGLSKSQREALGRLVVDSNFRLTFADAATERAVDPGEEMYRRDVITAIAELDRHGDWDRVPRMTPGESLTLLARRIEAWCDFERGDALNVIDERWLEYSHAPVDAAVTEPVPADAAARFDCLRRVVYATQLRRHFIGYRGEQPPPVYSFSPASRPSAP
;
A
#
# COMPACT_ATOMS: atom_id res chain seq x y z
N MET A 1 17.52 25.45 56.62
CA MET A 1 18.47 25.25 55.50
C MET A 1 17.86 24.24 54.53
N LYS A 2 17.72 24.69 53.27
CA LYS A 2 17.62 23.96 51.99
C LYS A 2 16.97 22.57 51.99
N ARG A 3 15.68 22.57 51.63
CA ARG A 3 15.00 21.49 50.90
C ARG A 3 15.73 21.24 49.59
N ALA A 4 16.34 20.08 49.40
CA ALA A 4 16.89 19.66 48.11
C ALA A 4 17.13 18.15 48.11
N LEU A 5 16.09 17.34 47.88
CA LEU A 5 16.22 15.94 47.44
C LEU A 5 14.83 15.38 47.11
N LEU A 6 14.21 15.89 46.05
CA LEU A 6 12.98 15.34 45.48
C LEU A 6 12.79 15.89 44.06
N LEU A 7 13.77 15.64 43.18
CA LEU A 7 13.65 15.98 41.74
C LEU A 7 14.75 15.31 40.91
N VAL A 8 14.93 14.00 41.08
CA VAL A 8 15.73 13.17 40.14
C VAL A 8 15.00 11.84 39.95
N ALA A 9 13.81 11.88 39.36
CA ALA A 9 13.06 10.66 39.00
C ALA A 9 12.17 10.83 37.74
N LEU A 10 12.35 11.91 36.94
CA LEU A 10 11.44 12.24 35.84
C LEU A 10 12.12 12.52 34.48
N LEU A 11 13.39 12.11 34.30
CA LEU A 11 14.12 12.34 33.04
C LEU A 11 14.62 11.05 32.36
N ALA A 12 14.03 9.90 32.67
CA ALA A 12 14.37 8.61 32.04
C ALA A 12 13.30 8.04 31.09
N SER A 13 12.22 8.78 30.76
CA SER A 13 11.18 8.32 29.81
C SER A 13 11.20 9.01 28.44
N ALA A 14 12.14 9.92 28.17
CA ALA A 14 12.12 10.73 26.94
C ALA A 14 12.95 10.16 25.76
N CYS A 15 13.61 9.01 25.91
CA CYS A 15 14.39 8.38 24.82
C CYS A 15 13.81 7.04 24.33
N GLN A 16 12.64 6.63 24.81
CA GLN A 16 11.87 5.47 24.30
C GLN A 16 10.75 5.86 23.32
N GLY A 17 10.62 7.15 22.98
CA GLY A 17 9.35 7.80 22.61
C GLY A 17 8.64 7.35 21.32
N GLU A 18 9.22 6.47 20.51
CA GLU A 18 8.62 6.07 19.22
C GLU A 18 8.64 4.57 18.94
N ARG A 19 9.26 3.73 19.80
CA ARG A 19 9.34 2.30 19.51
C ARG A 19 7.95 1.66 19.57
N GLY A 20 7.57 0.98 18.48
CA GLY A 20 6.28 0.31 18.33
C GLY A 20 5.07 1.25 18.27
N ALA A 21 5.27 2.57 18.13
CA ALA A 21 4.16 3.53 18.10
C ALA A 21 3.20 3.28 16.93
N GLY A 22 3.68 2.76 15.80
CA GLY A 22 2.84 2.44 14.64
C GLY A 22 2.20 1.05 14.65
N VAL A 23 2.45 0.24 15.69
CA VAL A 23 1.98 -1.15 15.73
C VAL A 23 0.57 -1.20 16.32
N TYR A 24 -0.41 -1.38 15.44
CA TYR A 24 -1.81 -1.50 15.83
C TYR A 24 -2.19 -2.96 15.86
N ARG A 25 -2.40 -3.50 17.08
CA ARG A 25 -2.78 -4.90 17.26
C ARG A 25 -4.25 -5.08 16.89
N GLU A 26 -4.51 -6.03 15.99
CA GLU A 26 -5.84 -6.45 15.57
C GLU A 26 -6.01 -7.92 15.97
N THR A 27 -7.20 -8.30 16.47
CA THR A 27 -7.47 -9.71 16.72
C THR A 27 -7.61 -10.47 15.39
N PRO A 28 -7.35 -11.78 15.35
CA PRO A 28 -7.56 -12.57 14.13
C PRO A 28 -8.97 -12.41 13.54
N GLU A 29 -10.00 -12.32 14.39
CA GLU A 29 -11.40 -12.17 13.97
C GLU A 29 -11.66 -10.80 13.34
N ALA A 30 -11.11 -9.73 13.91
CA ALA A 30 -11.22 -8.39 13.34
C ALA A 30 -10.50 -8.30 11.99
N ARG A 31 -9.33 -8.93 11.89
CA ARG A 31 -8.59 -9.02 10.63
C ARG A 31 -9.37 -9.77 9.56
N GLN A 32 -9.92 -10.93 9.89
CA GLN A 32 -10.75 -11.71 8.97
C GLN A 32 -11.97 -10.91 8.53
N ALA A 33 -12.70 -10.29 9.47
CA ALA A 33 -13.87 -9.48 9.15
C ALA A 33 -13.53 -8.30 8.22
N ARG A 34 -12.36 -7.67 8.40
CA ARG A 34 -11.87 -6.61 7.50
C ARG A 34 -11.53 -7.15 6.11
N GLN A 35 -10.89 -8.32 6.02
CA GLN A 35 -10.59 -8.97 4.74
C GLN A 35 -11.87 -9.38 4.00
N ASP A 36 -12.84 -9.98 4.70
CA ASP A 36 -14.13 -10.36 4.15
C ASP A 36 -14.92 -9.14 3.67
N ALA A 37 -14.94 -8.06 4.46
CA ALA A 37 -15.58 -6.80 4.07
C ALA A 37 -14.92 -6.19 2.82
N ALA A 38 -13.58 -6.24 2.72
CA ALA A 38 -12.85 -5.77 1.54
C ALA A 38 -13.16 -6.63 0.30
N PHE A 39 -13.20 -7.95 0.45
CA PHE A 39 -13.55 -8.88 -0.63
C PHE A 39 -14.97 -8.62 -1.16
N LEU A 40 -15.95 -8.55 -0.26
CA LEU A 40 -17.37 -8.28 -0.59
C LEU A 40 -17.58 -6.89 -1.21
N ALA A 41 -16.78 -5.90 -0.84
CA ALA A 41 -16.84 -4.57 -1.45
C ALA A 41 -16.40 -4.59 -2.93
N GLY A 42 -15.41 -5.41 -3.28
CA GLY A 42 -14.88 -5.54 -4.64
C GLY A 42 -15.72 -6.41 -5.60
N GLU A 43 -16.54 -7.33 -5.09
CA GLU A 43 -17.36 -8.23 -5.93
C GLU A 43 -18.52 -7.50 -6.67
N ARG A 44 -18.71 -6.20 -6.41
CA ARG A 44 -19.92 -5.47 -6.81
C ARG A 44 -20.03 -5.10 -8.29
N VAL A 45 -18.99 -5.27 -9.10
CA VAL A 45 -19.05 -4.90 -10.54
C VAL A 45 -19.16 -6.15 -11.40
N GLY A 46 -20.39 -6.66 -11.57
CA GLY A 46 -20.67 -7.75 -12.50
C GLY A 46 -20.40 -7.38 -13.97
N VAL A 47 -20.27 -8.38 -14.85
CA VAL A 47 -19.92 -8.20 -16.27
C VAL A 47 -20.78 -7.15 -16.99
N GLY A 48 -22.09 -7.10 -16.71
CA GLY A 48 -22.97 -6.08 -17.28
C GLY A 48 -22.61 -4.65 -16.86
N ALA A 49 -22.22 -4.45 -15.60
CA ALA A 49 -21.76 -3.16 -15.08
C ALA A 49 -20.38 -2.78 -15.65
N ILE A 50 -19.49 -3.76 -15.86
CA ILE A 50 -18.19 -3.53 -16.53
C ILE A 50 -18.43 -3.01 -17.95
N LYS A 51 -19.31 -3.66 -18.73
CA LYS A 51 -19.66 -3.22 -20.09
C LYS A 51 -20.21 -1.79 -20.13
N GLY A 52 -21.09 -1.45 -19.19
CA GLY A 52 -21.59 -0.07 -19.06
C GLY A 52 -20.47 0.94 -18.79
N ARG A 53 -19.57 0.63 -17.83
CA ARG A 53 -18.44 1.50 -17.50
C ARG A 53 -17.42 1.62 -18.65
N LEU A 54 -17.23 0.58 -19.44
CA LEU A 54 -16.41 0.63 -20.66
C LEU A 54 -17.03 1.58 -21.70
N ALA A 55 -18.34 1.53 -21.89
CA ALA A 55 -19.05 2.45 -22.78
C ALA A 55 -18.92 3.91 -22.30
N ASP A 56 -19.03 4.17 -20.99
CA ASP A 56 -18.88 5.51 -20.39
C ASP A 56 -17.50 6.13 -20.65
N ILE A 57 -16.46 5.31 -20.79
CA ILE A 57 -15.09 5.76 -21.11
C ILE A 57 -14.76 5.67 -22.62
N GLY A 58 -15.78 5.47 -23.46
CA GLY A 58 -15.67 5.48 -24.92
C GLY A 58 -15.08 4.20 -25.53
N ILE A 59 -15.15 3.06 -24.82
CA ILE A 59 -14.71 1.76 -25.32
C ILE A 59 -15.95 0.97 -25.77
N GLY A 60 -16.07 0.79 -27.09
CA GLY A 60 -17.17 0.09 -27.72
C GLY A 60 -17.11 -1.45 -27.56
N PRO A 61 -18.23 -2.15 -27.82
CA PRO A 61 -18.32 -3.61 -27.73
C PRO A 61 -17.45 -4.36 -28.75
N ASP A 62 -16.96 -3.68 -29.79
CA ASP A 62 -15.99 -4.19 -30.76
C ASP A 62 -14.56 -4.29 -30.20
N ARG A 63 -14.31 -3.68 -29.04
CA ARG A 63 -12.98 -3.57 -28.40
C ARG A 63 -12.79 -4.51 -27.21
N TYR A 64 -13.77 -5.36 -26.93
CA TYR A 64 -13.64 -6.37 -25.88
C TYR A 64 -14.41 -7.64 -26.24
N ARG A 65 -14.02 -8.75 -25.61
CA ARG A 65 -14.75 -10.01 -25.69
C ARG A 65 -14.95 -10.60 -24.30
N LEU A 66 -15.89 -11.53 -24.18
CA LEU A 66 -16.04 -12.32 -22.96
C LEU A 66 -15.11 -13.52 -23.06
N VAL A 67 -14.37 -13.76 -21.98
CA VAL A 67 -13.54 -14.95 -21.82
C VAL A 67 -13.86 -15.60 -20.49
N THR A 68 -13.50 -16.87 -20.35
CA THR A 68 -13.62 -17.59 -19.09
C THR A 68 -12.24 -17.74 -18.51
N ASP A 69 -12.06 -17.32 -17.26
CA ASP A 69 -10.86 -17.62 -16.49
C ASP A 69 -10.70 -19.14 -16.38
N PRO A 70 -9.61 -19.72 -16.93
CA PRO A 70 -9.42 -21.17 -16.89
C PRO A 70 -9.24 -21.72 -15.47
N ASP A 71 -8.73 -20.91 -14.53
CA ASP A 71 -8.39 -21.38 -13.19
C ASP A 71 -9.61 -21.37 -12.25
N HIS A 72 -10.51 -20.41 -12.44
CA HIS A 72 -11.66 -20.20 -11.54
C HIS A 72 -13.03 -20.38 -12.20
N GLY A 73 -13.08 -20.58 -13.52
CA GLY A 73 -14.33 -20.77 -14.28
C GLY A 73 -15.23 -19.52 -14.31
N VAL A 74 -14.68 -18.35 -14.01
CA VAL A 74 -15.43 -17.09 -13.94
C VAL A 74 -15.41 -16.34 -15.27
N GLU A 75 -16.52 -15.71 -15.63
CA GLU A 75 -16.56 -14.83 -16.81
C GLU A 75 -15.80 -13.52 -16.54
N LEU A 76 -14.94 -13.17 -17.49
CA LEU A 76 -14.14 -11.95 -17.53
C LEU A 76 -14.46 -11.18 -18.81
N VAL A 77 -14.29 -9.86 -18.76
CA VAL A 77 -14.22 -9.01 -19.94
C VAL A 77 -12.74 -8.88 -20.31
N GLU A 78 -12.35 -9.36 -21.49
CA GLU A 78 -11.00 -9.17 -22.02
C GLU A 78 -10.99 -8.01 -23.02
N LEU A 79 -10.16 -7.01 -22.74
CA LEU A 79 -9.96 -5.85 -23.59
C LEU A 79 -8.97 -6.17 -24.71
N ALA A 80 -9.41 -5.93 -25.94
CA ALA A 80 -8.60 -6.04 -27.14
C ALA A 80 -8.21 -4.64 -27.61
N GLY A 81 -6.92 -4.32 -27.62
CA GLY A 81 -6.46 -3.14 -28.35
C GLY A 81 -5.14 -2.57 -27.87
N PRO A 82 -4.28 -2.11 -28.80
CA PRO A 82 -2.95 -1.65 -28.48
C PRO A 82 -2.96 -0.34 -27.66
N PRO A 83 -1.89 -0.07 -26.88
CA PRO A 83 -1.73 1.12 -26.05
C PRO A 83 -1.98 2.45 -26.76
N ASP A 84 -1.60 2.53 -28.04
CA ASP A 84 -1.61 3.76 -28.85
C ASP A 84 -3.03 4.28 -29.13
N GLY A 85 -4.04 3.43 -29.00
CA GLY A 85 -5.45 3.82 -29.14
C GLY A 85 -6.08 4.37 -27.87
N LEU A 86 -5.41 4.29 -26.71
CA LEU A 86 -5.97 4.71 -25.43
C LEU A 86 -5.39 6.05 -25.00
N SER A 87 -6.26 7.03 -24.77
CA SER A 87 -5.88 8.29 -24.12
C SER A 87 -5.43 8.07 -22.66
N LYS A 88 -4.70 9.03 -22.09
CA LYS A 88 -4.26 8.97 -20.69
C LYS A 88 -5.44 8.80 -19.72
N SER A 89 -6.54 9.54 -19.91
CA SER A 89 -7.73 9.43 -19.06
C SER A 89 -8.40 8.07 -19.18
N GLN A 90 -8.43 7.47 -20.37
CA GLN A 90 -8.96 6.11 -20.55
C GLN A 90 -8.09 5.07 -19.83
N ARG A 91 -6.76 5.17 -19.92
CA ARG A 91 -5.86 4.26 -19.20
C ARG A 91 -6.05 4.36 -17.68
N GLU A 92 -6.13 5.57 -17.14
CA GLU A 92 -6.41 5.76 -15.70
C GLU A 92 -7.80 5.26 -15.28
N ALA A 93 -8.83 5.43 -16.12
CA ALA A 93 -10.17 4.93 -15.84
C ALA A 93 -10.23 3.39 -15.93
N LEU A 94 -9.50 2.79 -16.88
CA LEU A 94 -9.34 1.35 -17.00
C LEU A 94 -8.62 0.77 -15.79
N GLY A 95 -7.52 1.37 -15.32
CA GLY A 95 -6.81 0.93 -14.12
C GLY A 95 -7.74 0.90 -12.90
N ARG A 96 -8.55 1.95 -12.72
CA ARG A 96 -9.64 1.99 -11.72
C ARG A 96 -10.65 0.87 -11.89
N LEU A 97 -11.11 0.62 -13.11
CA LEU A 97 -12.11 -0.40 -13.39
C LEU A 97 -11.59 -1.82 -13.15
N VAL A 98 -10.34 -2.11 -13.50
CA VAL A 98 -9.69 -3.40 -13.20
C VAL A 98 -9.72 -3.66 -11.70
N VAL A 99 -9.27 -2.69 -10.90
CA VAL A 99 -9.22 -2.83 -9.43
C VAL A 99 -10.63 -2.88 -8.82
N ASP A 100 -11.56 -2.03 -9.26
CA ASP A 100 -12.96 -2.00 -8.77
C ASP A 100 -13.74 -3.28 -9.07
N SER A 101 -13.34 -4.01 -10.10
CA SER A 101 -14.04 -5.21 -10.56
C SER A 101 -13.44 -6.50 -10.03
N ASN A 102 -12.54 -6.45 -9.03
CA ASN A 102 -11.77 -7.61 -8.58
C ASN A 102 -11.13 -8.36 -9.76
N PHE A 103 -10.50 -7.62 -10.68
CA PHE A 103 -9.81 -8.17 -11.86
C PHE A 103 -10.72 -8.94 -12.82
N ARG A 104 -12.03 -8.66 -12.83
CA ARG A 104 -12.96 -9.18 -13.85
C ARG A 104 -12.78 -8.55 -15.23
N LEU A 105 -11.95 -7.52 -15.32
CA LEU A 105 -11.43 -6.95 -16.57
C LEU A 105 -9.97 -7.38 -16.75
N THR A 106 -9.66 -8.03 -17.86
CA THR A 106 -8.31 -8.49 -18.23
C THR A 106 -7.90 -7.97 -19.60
N PHE A 107 -6.65 -8.20 -20.00
CA PHE A 107 -6.05 -7.68 -21.23
C PHE A 107 -5.59 -8.82 -22.12
N ALA A 108 -5.82 -8.68 -23.43
CA ALA A 108 -5.40 -9.67 -24.41
C ALA A 108 -3.86 -9.75 -24.56
N ASP A 109 -3.13 -8.70 -24.17
CA ASP A 109 -1.67 -8.64 -24.26
C ASP A 109 -1.03 -7.81 -23.14
N ALA A 110 0.20 -8.18 -22.79
CA ALA A 110 0.96 -7.56 -21.71
C ALA A 110 1.40 -6.11 -22.00
N ALA A 111 1.37 -5.63 -23.26
CA ALA A 111 1.69 -4.24 -23.56
C ALA A 111 0.54 -3.32 -23.18
N THR A 112 -0.70 -3.75 -23.46
CA THR A 112 -1.93 -3.07 -23.06
C THR A 112 -2.07 -3.02 -21.54
N GLU A 113 -1.81 -4.15 -20.87
CA GLU A 113 -1.78 -4.20 -19.40
C GLU A 113 -0.77 -3.22 -18.82
N ARG A 114 0.48 -3.22 -19.31
CA ARG A 114 1.52 -2.27 -18.89
C ARG A 114 1.15 -0.81 -19.16
N ALA A 115 0.40 -0.53 -20.22
CA ALA A 115 -0.03 0.83 -20.53
C ALA A 115 -1.14 1.31 -19.59
N VAL A 116 -2.05 0.43 -19.20
CA VAL A 116 -3.12 0.73 -18.23
C VAL A 116 -2.57 0.82 -16.81
N ASP A 117 -1.60 -0.03 -16.48
CA ASP A 117 -0.93 -0.14 -15.19
C ASP A 117 -1.91 -0.19 -13.99
N PRO A 118 -2.72 -1.25 -13.84
CA PRO A 118 -3.60 -1.41 -12.68
C PRO A 118 -2.84 -1.40 -11.34
N GLY A 119 -1.56 -1.81 -11.34
CA GLY A 119 -0.70 -1.82 -10.17
C GLY A 119 -0.44 -0.41 -9.61
N GLU A 120 -0.42 0.60 -10.47
CA GLU A 120 -0.33 2.01 -10.09
C GLU A 120 -1.62 2.50 -9.41
N GLU A 121 -2.79 2.09 -9.88
CA GLU A 121 -4.05 2.43 -9.19
C GLU A 121 -4.18 1.73 -7.83
N MET A 122 -3.78 0.46 -7.74
CA MET A 122 -3.70 -0.24 -6.44
C MET A 122 -2.77 0.50 -5.49
N TYR A 123 -1.58 0.89 -5.97
CA TYR A 123 -0.62 1.67 -5.19
C TYR A 123 -1.26 2.94 -4.64
N ARG A 124 -1.91 3.73 -5.51
CA ARG A 124 -2.59 4.96 -5.11
C ARG A 124 -3.61 4.73 -4.00
N ARG A 125 -4.40 3.64 -4.08
CA ARG A 125 -5.38 3.26 -3.05
C ARG A 125 -4.73 2.80 -1.75
N ASP A 126 -3.66 2.01 -1.83
CA ASP A 126 -2.89 1.60 -0.66
C ASP A 126 -2.28 2.79 0.06
N VAL A 127 -1.77 3.79 -0.68
CA VAL A 127 -1.26 5.05 -0.10
C VAL A 127 -2.39 5.79 0.64
N ILE A 128 -3.55 5.98 0.01
CA ILE A 128 -4.71 6.64 0.65
C ILE A 128 -5.14 5.90 1.91
N THR A 129 -5.24 4.58 1.83
CA THR A 129 -5.63 3.72 2.95
C THR A 129 -4.63 3.83 4.09
N ALA A 130 -3.32 3.81 3.79
CA ALA A 130 -2.27 3.90 4.78
C ALA A 130 -2.23 5.26 5.47
N ILE A 131 -2.47 6.35 4.73
CA ILE A 131 -2.59 7.71 5.29
C ILE A 131 -3.81 7.79 6.21
N ALA A 132 -4.98 7.35 5.74
CA ALA A 132 -6.21 7.38 6.53
C ALA A 132 -6.07 6.56 7.82
N GLU A 133 -5.38 5.42 7.74
CA GLU A 133 -5.08 4.59 8.90
C GLU A 133 -4.19 5.32 9.91
N LEU A 134 -3.09 5.96 9.48
CA LEU A 134 -2.25 6.73 10.39
C LEU A 134 -2.99 7.92 11.01
N ASP A 135 -3.83 8.61 10.24
CA ASP A 135 -4.63 9.76 10.71
C ASP A 135 -5.66 9.33 11.76
N ARG A 136 -6.35 8.19 11.51
CA ARG A 136 -7.31 7.58 12.45
C ARG A 136 -6.72 7.27 13.82
N HIS A 137 -5.41 6.99 13.88
CA HIS A 137 -4.68 6.73 15.14
C HIS A 137 -3.89 7.96 15.64
N GLY A 138 -4.00 9.11 14.98
CA GLY A 138 -3.30 10.35 15.38
C GLY A 138 -1.79 10.34 15.12
N ASP A 139 -1.30 9.41 14.29
CA ASP A 139 0.11 9.19 14.03
C ASP A 139 0.59 9.75 12.69
N TRP A 140 -0.31 10.32 11.88
CA TRP A 140 0.05 10.85 10.57
C TRP A 140 1.18 11.89 10.63
N ASP A 141 1.17 12.78 11.62
CA ASP A 141 2.23 13.80 11.76
C ASP A 141 3.51 13.25 12.42
N ARG A 142 3.44 12.06 13.03
CA ARG A 142 4.54 11.41 13.77
C ARG A 142 5.28 10.34 12.97
N VAL A 143 4.65 9.78 11.94
CA VAL A 143 5.24 8.70 11.15
C VAL A 143 6.62 9.11 10.60
N PRO A 144 7.66 8.26 10.71
CA PRO A 144 9.00 8.59 10.24
C PRO A 144 9.02 8.92 8.75
N ARG A 145 9.57 10.09 8.41
CA ARG A 145 9.81 10.55 7.05
C ARG A 145 11.28 10.93 6.89
N MET A 146 11.74 10.89 5.64
CA MET A 146 13.07 11.39 5.28
C MET A 146 13.17 12.87 5.63
N THR A 147 14.16 13.23 6.43
CA THR A 147 14.52 14.61 6.72
C THR A 147 15.62 15.09 5.76
N PRO A 148 15.72 16.41 5.44
CA PRO A 148 16.76 16.90 4.55
C PRO A 148 18.17 16.53 5.02
N GLY A 149 18.93 15.84 4.16
CA GLY A 149 20.30 15.39 4.48
C GLY A 149 20.40 14.08 5.26
N GLU A 150 19.28 13.45 5.60
CA GLU A 150 19.27 12.13 6.26
C GLU A 150 19.64 11.02 5.28
N SER A 151 20.49 10.09 5.73
CA SER A 151 20.81 8.87 4.97
C SER A 151 19.62 7.91 4.97
N LEU A 152 19.47 7.11 3.92
CA LEU A 152 18.42 6.09 3.85
C LEU A 152 18.57 5.04 4.97
N THR A 153 19.80 4.74 5.39
CA THR A 153 20.05 3.89 6.56
C THR A 153 19.43 4.43 7.84
N LEU A 154 19.64 5.70 8.16
CA LEU A 154 19.04 6.31 9.36
C LEU A 154 17.51 6.27 9.32
N LEU A 155 16.91 6.59 8.16
CA LEU A 155 15.47 6.49 7.99
C LEU A 155 14.97 5.05 8.21
N ALA A 156 15.62 4.06 7.60
CA ALA A 156 15.26 2.66 7.74
C ALA A 156 15.27 2.22 9.23
N ARG A 157 16.26 2.66 10.01
CA ARG A 157 16.33 2.32 11.45
C ARG A 157 15.25 3.00 12.28
N ARG A 158 14.86 4.22 11.93
CA ARG A 158 13.71 4.88 12.57
C ARG A 158 12.40 4.16 12.26
N ILE A 159 12.23 3.70 11.03
CA ILE A 159 11.05 2.93 10.61
C ILE A 159 10.99 1.58 11.34
N GLU A 160 12.11 0.87 11.44
CA GLU A 160 12.20 -0.39 12.20
C GLU A 160 11.83 -0.18 13.67
N ALA A 161 12.41 0.83 14.32
CA ALA A 161 12.04 1.18 15.69
C ALA A 161 10.54 1.50 15.80
N TRP A 162 10.01 2.35 14.91
CA TRP A 162 8.60 2.72 14.86
C TRP A 162 7.65 1.52 14.74
N CYS A 163 8.08 0.48 14.02
CA CYS A 163 7.32 -0.76 13.81
C CYS A 163 7.75 -1.92 14.71
N ASP A 164 8.50 -1.65 15.78
CA ASP A 164 8.95 -2.63 16.78
C ASP A 164 9.76 -3.83 16.20
N PHE A 165 10.58 -3.54 15.20
CA PHE A 165 11.64 -4.44 14.74
C PHE A 165 12.96 -4.09 15.42
N GLU A 166 13.82 -5.10 15.59
CA GLU A 166 15.22 -4.82 15.88
C GLU A 166 15.90 -4.22 14.65
N ARG A 167 17.02 -3.54 14.91
CA ARG A 167 17.80 -2.88 13.88
C ARG A 167 18.34 -3.90 12.87
N GLY A 168 17.93 -3.77 11.61
CA GLY A 168 18.34 -4.66 10.52
C GLY A 168 17.40 -5.82 10.24
N ASP A 169 16.40 -6.04 11.10
CA ASP A 169 15.55 -7.23 11.00
C ASP A 169 14.51 -7.12 9.88
N ALA A 170 14.12 -5.90 9.48
CA ALA A 170 13.04 -5.70 8.52
C ALA A 170 13.48 -5.05 7.21
N LEU A 171 14.46 -4.14 7.27
CA LEU A 171 14.90 -3.37 6.12
C LEU A 171 16.41 -3.50 5.89
N ASN A 172 16.75 -4.01 4.71
CA ASN A 172 18.08 -3.93 4.14
C ASN A 172 18.23 -2.63 3.35
N VAL A 173 19.39 -2.00 3.45
CA VAL A 173 19.72 -0.77 2.73
C VAL A 173 20.93 -1.07 1.85
N ILE A 174 20.77 -0.88 0.55
CA ILE A 174 21.74 -1.20 -0.49
C ILE A 174 22.20 0.10 -1.14
N ASP A 175 23.52 0.32 -1.15
CA ASP A 175 24.18 1.50 -1.74
C ASP A 175 23.63 2.85 -1.22
N GLU A 176 23.12 2.90 0.02
CA GLU A 176 22.44 4.08 0.62
C GLU A 176 21.30 4.66 -0.23
N ARG A 177 20.77 3.85 -1.16
CA ARG A 177 19.81 4.31 -2.18
C ARG A 177 18.59 3.42 -2.28
N TRP A 178 18.76 2.12 -2.06
CA TRP A 178 17.72 1.13 -2.23
C TRP A 178 17.36 0.47 -0.91
N LEU A 179 16.06 0.26 -0.71
CA LEU A 179 15.48 -0.55 0.34
C LEU A 179 15.17 -1.94 -0.20
N GLU A 180 15.26 -2.93 0.66
CA GLU A 180 14.76 -4.26 0.41
C GLU A 180 14.16 -4.78 1.71
N TYR A 181 13.02 -5.47 1.62
CA TYR A 181 12.51 -6.18 2.80
C TYR A 181 13.43 -7.35 3.10
N SER A 182 13.81 -7.50 4.36
CA SER A 182 14.38 -8.78 4.80
C SER A 182 13.35 -9.89 4.58
N HIS A 183 13.81 -11.08 4.18
CA HIS A 183 12.92 -12.21 3.86
C HIS A 183 11.99 -12.58 5.03
N ALA A 184 12.50 -12.59 6.27
CA ALA A 184 11.73 -13.00 7.45
C ALA A 184 10.38 -12.26 7.66
N PRO A 185 10.29 -10.93 7.57
CA PRO A 185 9.02 -10.21 7.63
C PRO A 185 8.02 -10.56 6.51
N VAL A 186 8.51 -10.78 5.28
CA VAL A 186 7.66 -11.10 4.12
C VAL A 186 7.17 -12.54 4.20
N ASP A 187 8.06 -13.48 4.52
CA ASP A 187 7.74 -14.90 4.67
C ASP A 187 6.77 -15.11 5.83
N ALA A 188 6.94 -14.37 6.94
CA ALA A 188 5.96 -14.35 8.01
C ALA A 188 4.59 -13.88 7.48
N ALA A 189 4.51 -12.78 6.75
CA ALA A 189 3.24 -12.25 6.25
C ALA A 189 2.52 -13.14 5.21
N VAL A 190 3.25 -13.99 4.48
CA VAL A 190 2.72 -14.76 3.34
C VAL A 190 2.40 -16.23 3.68
N THR A 191 3.07 -16.85 4.65
CA THR A 191 3.16 -18.34 4.67
C THR A 191 2.56 -19.08 5.86
N GLU A 192 2.11 -18.45 6.95
CA GLU A 192 1.64 -19.19 8.15
C GLU A 192 0.57 -18.44 8.96
N PRO A 193 -0.17 -19.10 9.89
CA PRO A 193 -0.88 -18.41 10.96
C PRO A 193 0.14 -17.74 11.90
N VAL A 194 0.61 -16.56 11.48
CA VAL A 194 1.59 -15.76 12.20
C VAL A 194 1.05 -15.42 13.59
N PRO A 195 1.88 -15.45 14.65
CA PRO A 195 1.54 -14.77 15.90
C PRO A 195 1.08 -13.34 15.59
N ALA A 196 -0.04 -12.92 16.17
CA ALA A 196 -0.69 -11.64 15.85
C ALA A 196 0.27 -10.43 15.89
N ASP A 197 1.30 -10.50 16.75
CA ASP A 197 2.34 -9.48 16.89
C ASP A 197 3.26 -9.34 15.67
N ALA A 198 3.65 -10.41 14.98
CA ALA A 198 4.50 -10.28 13.79
C ALA A 198 3.71 -9.73 12.59
N ALA A 199 2.44 -10.12 12.44
CA ALA A 199 1.56 -9.53 11.43
C ALA A 199 1.32 -8.03 11.67
N ALA A 200 1.09 -7.60 12.91
CA ALA A 200 0.89 -6.18 13.24
C ALA A 200 2.15 -5.32 12.97
N ARG A 201 3.35 -5.87 13.22
CA ARG A 201 4.62 -5.21 12.90
C ARG A 201 4.84 -5.09 11.38
N PHE A 202 4.54 -6.14 10.62
CA PHE A 202 4.59 -6.06 9.16
C PHE A 202 3.55 -5.10 8.57
N ASP A 203 2.31 -5.12 9.09
CA ASP A 203 1.27 -4.16 8.70
C ASP A 203 1.70 -2.71 8.98
N CYS A 204 2.38 -2.46 10.11
CA CYS A 204 3.00 -1.17 10.39
C CYS A 204 4.02 -0.81 9.29
N LEU A 205 4.96 -1.71 8.99
CA LEU A 205 6.02 -1.46 8.00
C LEU A 205 5.42 -1.14 6.62
N ARG A 206 4.46 -1.95 6.18
CA ARG A 206 3.69 -1.75 4.94
C ARG A 206 3.07 -0.36 4.95
N ARG A 207 2.32 -0.02 6.00
CA ARG A 207 1.64 1.28 6.13
C ARG A 207 2.61 2.45 6.03
N VAL A 208 3.75 2.40 6.71
CA VAL A 208 4.78 3.45 6.62
C VAL A 208 5.29 3.56 5.19
N VAL A 209 5.65 2.46 4.54
CA VAL A 209 6.20 2.46 3.17
C VAL A 209 5.22 3.08 2.17
N TYR A 210 3.94 2.73 2.24
CA TYR A 210 2.92 3.32 1.35
C TYR A 210 2.65 4.78 1.70
N ALA A 211 2.36 5.10 2.97
CA ALA A 211 1.97 6.44 3.37
C ALA A 211 3.08 7.50 3.15
N THR A 212 4.34 7.08 3.23
CA THR A 212 5.52 7.92 2.98
C THR A 212 6.10 7.76 1.57
N GLN A 213 5.45 6.94 0.73
CA GLN A 213 5.81 6.70 -0.67
C GLN A 213 7.24 6.18 -0.87
N LEU A 214 7.76 5.46 0.12
CA LEU A 214 9.09 4.85 0.09
C LEU A 214 9.19 3.67 -0.88
N ARG A 215 8.05 3.15 -1.38
CA ARG A 215 8.02 2.05 -2.36
C ARG A 215 8.97 2.30 -3.55
N ARG A 216 9.07 3.55 -4.01
CA ARG A 216 9.97 3.94 -5.10
C ARG A 216 11.47 3.75 -4.82
N HIS A 217 11.84 3.63 -3.54
CA HIS A 217 13.19 3.36 -3.11
C HIS A 217 13.46 1.86 -2.96
N PHE A 218 12.50 0.97 -3.26
CA PHE A 218 12.78 -0.47 -3.19
C PHE A 218 13.58 -0.97 -4.39
N ILE A 219 14.51 -1.90 -4.16
CA ILE A 219 15.44 -2.40 -5.18
C ILE A 219 14.76 -3.04 -6.39
N GLY A 220 13.54 -3.56 -6.21
CA GLY A 220 12.71 -4.07 -7.31
C GLY A 220 12.41 -3.04 -8.40
N TYR A 221 12.51 -1.74 -8.10
CA TYR A 221 12.34 -0.65 -9.07
C TYR A 221 13.64 -0.19 -9.71
N ARG A 222 14.76 -0.88 -9.45
CA ARG A 222 16.05 -0.53 -10.04
C ARG A 222 16.02 -0.80 -11.54
N GLY A 223 16.14 0.26 -12.33
CA GLY A 223 16.12 0.18 -13.80
C GLY A 223 14.73 0.35 -14.41
N GLU A 224 13.70 0.51 -13.58
CA GLU A 224 12.34 0.84 -13.99
C GLU A 224 12.05 2.32 -13.76
N GLN A 225 10.96 2.82 -14.37
CA GLN A 225 10.43 4.12 -13.99
C GLN A 225 9.83 3.99 -12.58
N PRO A 226 10.34 4.71 -11.57
CA PRO A 226 9.81 4.58 -10.22
C PRO A 226 8.35 5.07 -10.18
N PRO A 227 7.51 4.52 -9.28
CA PRO A 227 6.16 5.02 -9.07
C PRO A 227 6.18 6.54 -8.85
N PRO A 228 5.21 7.29 -9.41
CA PRO A 228 5.13 8.73 -9.24
C PRO A 228 4.91 9.08 -7.76
N VAL A 229 5.28 10.31 -7.42
CA VAL A 229 4.96 10.87 -6.12
C VAL A 229 3.59 11.52 -6.19
N TYR A 230 2.67 11.06 -5.37
CA TYR A 230 1.36 11.66 -5.22
C TYR A 230 1.40 12.78 -4.20
N SER A 231 0.84 13.92 -4.56
CA SER A 231 0.56 14.99 -3.62
C SER A 231 -0.82 14.76 -2.99
N PHE A 232 -0.87 14.57 -1.68
CA PHE A 232 -2.11 14.57 -0.91
C PHE A 232 -2.22 15.90 -0.18
N SER A 233 -3.24 16.68 -0.52
CA SER A 233 -3.52 17.92 0.21
C SER A 233 -4.16 17.56 1.55
N PRO A 234 -3.87 18.29 2.64
CA PRO A 234 -4.62 18.17 3.89
C PRO A 234 -6.14 18.30 3.70
N ALA A 235 -6.57 19.06 2.69
CA ALA A 235 -7.98 19.26 2.36
C ALA A 235 -8.63 18.07 1.63
N SER A 236 -7.85 17.12 1.12
CA SER A 236 -8.33 15.88 0.51
C SER A 236 -8.17 14.66 1.42
N ARG A 237 -7.92 14.89 2.73
CA ARG A 237 -7.99 13.83 3.75
C ARG A 237 -9.43 13.31 3.79
N PRO A 238 -9.67 12.00 3.62
CA PRO A 238 -10.96 11.44 3.95
C PRO A 238 -11.21 11.73 5.43
N SER A 239 -12.28 12.47 5.73
CA SER A 239 -12.71 12.67 7.10
C SER A 239 -12.96 11.30 7.72
N ALA A 240 -12.38 11.03 8.89
CA ALA A 240 -12.74 9.83 9.64
C ALA A 240 -14.27 9.82 9.84
N PRO A 241 -14.94 8.68 9.57
CA PRO A 241 -16.37 8.54 9.82
C PRO A 241 -16.71 8.63 11.32
#